data_AF-A0A0S8DWB9-F1
#
_entry.id   AF-A0A0S8DWB9-F1
#
_cell.length_a   1.000
_cell.length_b   1.000
_cell.length_c   1.000
_cell.angle_alpha   90.00
_cell.angle_beta   90.00
_cell.angle_gamma   90.00
#
_symmetry.space_group_name_H-M   'P 1'
#
loop_
_entity.id
_entity.type
_entity.pdbx_description
1 polymer ?
#
loop_
_entity_poly.entity_id
_entity_poly.type
_entity_poly.pdbx_seq_one_letter_code
_entity_poly.pdbx_strand_id
1 'polypeptide(L)'
;MKTRRKLLKDLMILLLSSVTALLVSCRGPGCERLRVSYFDVSRPLPVMSCGLATEHDLVRFLLETNPQAHVSEVSAIAQHYIEESLIEGVNHDIAFCQMCVETNFLRFTGDVDRRQNNFAGIGATGGVPGDSFESVQIGIRAQIQHLKAYASRRRLRLRLVDPRFGKVRRGSARHVEDLSGRWATDPDYGAKIREKLRSLTKWIYEADDLAEEPHNKRNLAG
;
A
#
# COMPACT_ATOMS: atom_id res chain seq x y z
N MET A 1 -57.04 -13.23 11.79
CA MET A 1 -56.21 -12.41 10.86
C MET A 1 -55.15 -11.51 11.54
N LYS A 2 -55.23 -11.19 12.84
CA LYS A 2 -54.23 -10.35 13.54
C LYS A 2 -52.89 -11.07 13.86
N THR A 3 -52.90 -12.39 14.01
CA THR A 3 -51.74 -13.16 14.50
C THR A 3 -50.66 -13.39 13.44
N ARG A 4 -51.03 -13.63 12.17
CA ARG A 4 -50.06 -13.85 11.06
C ARG A 4 -49.30 -12.57 10.67
N ARG A 5 -49.92 -11.39 10.78
CA ARG A 5 -49.25 -10.09 10.54
C ARG A 5 -48.24 -9.73 11.62
N LYS A 6 -48.38 -10.26 12.83
CA LYS A 6 -47.42 -10.07 13.93
C LYS A 6 -46.18 -10.95 13.73
N LEU A 7 -46.39 -12.24 13.42
CA LEU A 7 -45.33 -13.19 13.07
C LEU A 7 -44.47 -12.76 11.86
N LEU A 8 -45.06 -12.17 10.83
CA LEU A 8 -44.31 -11.65 9.67
C LEU A 8 -43.49 -10.39 9.97
N LYS A 9 -43.96 -9.54 10.89
CA LYS A 9 -43.19 -8.37 11.35
C LYS A 9 -42.03 -8.79 12.25
N ASP A 10 -42.27 -9.73 13.16
CA ASP A 10 -41.24 -10.23 14.08
C ASP A 10 -40.16 -11.01 13.31
N LEU A 11 -40.51 -11.77 12.26
CA LEU A 11 -39.56 -12.47 11.38
C LEU A 11 -38.75 -11.52 10.48
N MET A 12 -39.34 -10.41 10.02
CA MET A 12 -38.59 -9.36 9.30
C MET A 12 -37.65 -8.56 10.22
N ILE A 13 -38.01 -8.34 11.49
CA ILE A 13 -37.15 -7.67 12.47
C ILE A 13 -35.93 -8.55 12.82
N LEU A 14 -36.12 -9.87 12.89
CA LEU A 14 -35.02 -10.82 13.09
C LEU A 14 -34.05 -10.88 11.90
N LEU A 15 -34.54 -10.80 10.65
CA LEU A 15 -33.70 -10.78 9.44
C LEU A 15 -32.97 -9.44 9.22
N LEU A 16 -33.49 -8.32 9.73
CA LEU A 16 -32.76 -7.04 9.71
C LEU A 16 -31.68 -6.95 10.80
N SER A 17 -31.84 -7.65 11.93
CA SER A 17 -30.84 -7.67 13.01
C SER A 17 -29.57 -8.48 12.68
N SER A 18 -29.58 -9.32 11.65
CA SER A 18 -28.39 -10.06 11.18
C SER A 18 -27.55 -9.32 10.13
N VAL A 19 -27.99 -8.14 9.67
CA VAL A 19 -27.24 -7.30 8.70
C VAL A 19 -26.67 -6.04 9.33
N THR A 20 -27.04 -5.72 10.58
CA THR A 20 -26.36 -4.69 11.38
C THR A 20 -25.00 -5.15 11.86
N ALA A 21 -24.00 -4.91 11.02
CA ALA A 21 -22.66 -4.49 11.39
C ALA A 21 -21.91 -5.38 12.41
N LEU A 22 -21.30 -6.46 11.91
CA LEU A 22 -19.89 -6.69 12.24
C LEU A 22 -19.01 -5.76 11.38
N LEU A 23 -19.18 -4.45 11.56
CA LEU A 23 -18.01 -3.59 11.54
C LEU A 23 -17.31 -3.88 12.87
N VAL A 24 -16.49 -4.92 12.88
CA VAL A 24 -15.42 -5.00 13.87
C VAL A 24 -14.56 -3.78 13.62
N SER A 25 -14.91 -2.67 14.27
CA SER A 25 -14.00 -1.58 14.50
C SER A 25 -12.92 -2.17 15.41
N CYS A 26 -11.90 -2.74 14.78
CA CYS A 26 -10.65 -3.13 15.42
C CYS A 26 -9.91 -1.86 15.89
N ARG A 27 -10.53 -1.07 16.78
CA ARG A 27 -9.82 -0.10 17.59
C ARG A 27 -9.40 -0.80 18.88
N GLY A 28 -8.48 -1.74 18.73
CA GLY A 28 -7.70 -2.22 19.87
C GLY A 28 -6.88 -1.05 20.43
N PRO A 29 -6.86 -0.85 21.76
CA PRO A 29 -6.02 0.17 22.37
C PRO A 29 -4.56 -0.30 22.28
N GLY A 30 -3.70 0.45 21.57
CA GLY A 30 -2.24 0.21 21.56
C GLY A 30 -1.49 0.36 20.23
N CYS A 31 -2.13 0.77 19.14
CA CYS A 31 -1.42 1.16 17.92
C CYS A 31 -2.14 2.33 17.25
N GLU A 32 -1.93 3.53 17.79
CA GLU A 32 -2.21 4.74 17.02
C GLU A 32 -1.28 4.71 15.80
N ARG A 33 -1.86 4.33 14.66
CA ARG A 33 -1.11 4.20 13.42
C ARG A 33 -0.74 5.63 13.00
N LEU A 34 0.53 5.99 13.15
CA LEU A 34 1.02 7.32 12.85
C LEU A 34 0.61 7.69 11.42
N ARG A 35 -0.33 8.62 11.30
CA ARG A 35 -0.61 9.28 10.02
C ARG A 35 0.55 10.21 9.70
N VAL A 36 0.96 10.18 8.44
CA VAL A 36 2.11 10.94 7.94
C VAL A 36 1.62 12.03 7.00
N SER A 37 2.43 13.07 6.82
CA SER A 37 2.25 14.05 5.74
C SER A 37 3.38 13.85 4.74
N TYR A 38 3.03 13.60 3.48
CA TYR A 38 4.02 13.45 2.41
C TYR A 38 4.55 14.82 1.90
N PHE A 39 3.85 15.92 2.21
CA PHE A 39 4.27 17.28 1.85
C PHE A 39 5.31 17.87 2.80
N ASP A 40 5.34 17.43 4.06
CA ASP A 40 6.33 17.90 5.02
C ASP A 40 7.69 17.24 4.75
N VAL A 41 8.53 17.94 3.98
CA VAL A 41 9.89 17.51 3.64
C VAL A 41 10.86 17.64 4.81
N SER A 42 10.51 18.39 5.86
CA SER A 42 11.39 18.60 7.01
C SER A 42 11.38 17.42 7.99
N ARG A 43 10.35 16.57 7.92
CA ARG A 43 10.22 15.40 8.79
C ARG A 43 10.62 14.12 8.06
N PRO A 44 11.53 13.31 8.64
CA PRO A 44 11.82 11.98 8.13
C PRO A 44 10.56 11.13 8.09
N LEU A 45 10.37 10.36 7.01
CA LEU A 45 9.13 9.63 6.80
C LEU A 45 9.25 8.18 7.31
N PRO A 46 8.55 7.78 8.39
CA PRO A 46 8.73 6.44 8.94
C PRO A 46 8.17 5.35 8.02
N VAL A 47 8.95 4.32 7.72
CA VAL A 47 8.51 3.18 6.90
C VAL A 47 7.40 2.39 7.60
N MET A 48 7.47 2.29 8.94
CA MET A 48 6.43 1.66 9.77
C MET A 48 5.34 2.68 10.15
N SER A 49 4.57 3.14 9.17
CA SER A 49 3.50 4.13 9.34
C SER A 49 2.24 3.77 8.53
N CYS A 50 1.24 4.66 8.54
CA CYS A 50 -0.01 4.50 7.81
C CYS A 50 0.11 5.04 6.38
N GLY A 51 -0.13 4.21 5.36
CA GLY A 51 -0.44 4.74 4.04
C GLY A 51 -1.81 5.42 4.03
N LEU A 52 -1.98 6.36 3.12
CA LEU A 52 -3.17 7.19 2.96
C LEU A 52 -3.93 6.83 1.68
N ALA A 53 -3.22 6.43 0.62
CA ALA A 53 -3.83 6.19 -0.69
C ALA A 53 -4.81 5.01 -0.66
N THR A 54 -5.92 5.17 -1.36
CA THR A 54 -6.84 4.08 -1.70
C THR A 54 -6.27 3.25 -2.85
N GLU A 55 -6.88 2.09 -3.11
CA GLU A 55 -6.55 1.30 -4.30
C GLU A 55 -6.67 2.14 -5.59
N HIS A 56 -7.76 2.92 -5.70
CA HIS A 56 -8.03 3.77 -6.86
C HIS A 56 -6.93 4.80 -7.10
N ASP A 57 -6.42 5.43 -6.04
CA ASP A 57 -5.34 6.41 -6.13
C ASP A 57 -4.04 5.77 -6.62
N LEU A 58 -3.69 4.59 -6.10
CA LEU A 58 -2.50 3.84 -6.51
C LEU A 58 -2.59 3.40 -7.98
N VAL A 59 -3.77 2.91 -8.40
CA VAL A 59 -4.02 2.49 -9.77
C VAL A 59 -3.89 3.68 -10.73
N ARG A 60 -4.54 4.80 -10.43
CA ARG A 60 -4.48 6.01 -11.26
C ARG A 60 -3.04 6.54 -11.35
N PHE A 61 -2.35 6.66 -10.22
CA PHE A 61 -0.97 7.11 -10.15
C PHE A 61 -0.04 6.30 -11.06
N LEU A 62 -0.17 4.97 -11.03
CA LEU A 62 0.68 4.10 -11.86
C LEU A 62 0.31 4.20 -13.34
N LEU A 63 -0.97 4.13 -13.68
CA LEU A 63 -1.43 4.12 -15.08
C LEU A 63 -1.18 5.44 -15.80
N GLU A 64 -1.21 6.57 -15.10
CA GLU A 64 -0.86 7.87 -15.71
C GLU A 64 0.60 7.90 -16.13
N THR A 65 1.47 7.28 -15.33
CA THR A 65 2.89 7.18 -15.68
C THR A 65 3.14 6.08 -16.69
N ASN A 66 2.48 4.93 -16.58
CA ASN A 66 2.59 3.79 -17.50
C ASN A 66 1.22 3.37 -18.09
N PRO A 67 0.74 4.07 -19.13
CA PRO A 67 -0.56 3.78 -19.74
C PRO A 67 -0.67 2.43 -20.45
N GLN A 68 0.48 1.75 -20.65
CA GLN A 68 0.52 0.44 -21.30
C GLN A 68 0.33 -0.72 -20.31
N ALA A 69 0.39 -0.45 -18.99
CA ALA A 69 0.10 -1.48 -17.99
C ALA A 69 -1.40 -1.84 -18.01
N HIS A 70 -1.71 -3.11 -17.78
CA HIS A 70 -3.09 -3.56 -17.75
C HIS A 70 -3.78 -3.15 -16.45
N VAL A 71 -4.93 -2.48 -16.54
CA VAL A 71 -5.69 -1.97 -15.38
C VAL A 71 -5.96 -3.05 -14.32
N SER A 72 -6.35 -4.26 -14.75
CA SER A 72 -6.63 -5.38 -13.84
C SER A 72 -5.38 -5.88 -13.11
N GLU A 73 -4.23 -5.91 -13.78
CA GLU A 73 -2.93 -6.27 -13.16
C GLU A 73 -2.55 -5.23 -12.10
N VAL A 74 -2.67 -3.95 -12.44
CA VAL A 74 -2.33 -2.84 -11.55
C VAL A 74 -3.24 -2.79 -10.33
N SER A 75 -4.55 -3.01 -10.50
CA SER A 75 -5.52 -3.12 -9.42
C SER A 75 -5.19 -4.27 -8.47
N ALA A 76 -4.89 -5.47 -9.00
CA ALA A 76 -4.49 -6.60 -8.16
C ALA A 76 -3.18 -6.33 -7.39
N ILE A 77 -2.19 -5.70 -8.02
CA ILE A 77 -0.94 -5.29 -7.36
C ILE A 77 -1.24 -4.29 -6.23
N ALA A 78 -2.04 -3.25 -6.48
CA ALA A 78 -2.39 -2.24 -5.49
C ALA A 78 -3.10 -2.85 -4.27
N GLN A 79 -4.06 -3.76 -4.50
CA GLN A 79 -4.75 -4.49 -3.43
C GLN A 79 -3.77 -5.30 -2.58
N HIS A 80 -2.89 -6.08 -3.20
CA HIS A 80 -1.89 -6.85 -2.45
C HIS A 80 -0.93 -5.98 -1.64
N TYR A 81 -0.51 -4.82 -2.16
CA TYR A 81 0.29 -3.88 -1.36
C TYR A 81 -0.45 -3.41 -0.12
N ILE A 82 -1.72 -3.03 -0.25
CA ILE A 82 -2.54 -2.60 0.89
C ILE A 82 -2.66 -3.74 1.91
N GLU A 83 -3.09 -4.93 1.47
CA GLU A 83 -3.33 -6.08 2.35
C GLU A 83 -2.08 -6.54 3.10
N GLU A 84 -0.98 -6.81 2.39
CA GLU A 84 0.26 -7.32 2.98
C GLU A 84 0.89 -6.29 3.92
N SER A 85 0.87 -5.01 3.54
CA SER A 85 1.39 -3.90 4.36
C SER A 85 0.56 -3.66 5.61
N LEU A 86 -0.78 -3.70 5.50
CA LEU A 86 -1.69 -3.55 6.64
C LEU A 86 -1.42 -4.60 7.71
N ILE A 87 -1.15 -5.84 7.31
CA ILE A 87 -0.81 -6.94 8.21
C ILE A 87 0.54 -6.67 8.87
N GLU A 88 1.60 -6.39 8.09
CA GLU A 88 2.96 -6.27 8.64
C GLU A 88 3.24 -4.93 9.35
N GLY A 89 2.40 -3.92 9.12
CA GLY A 89 2.52 -2.57 9.66
C GLY A 89 3.45 -1.65 8.87
N VAL A 90 3.76 -2.01 7.62
CA VAL A 90 4.52 -1.18 6.68
C VAL A 90 3.55 -0.19 6.03
N ASN A 91 4.04 0.99 5.65
CA ASN A 91 3.24 1.94 4.89
C ASN A 91 3.13 1.49 3.42
N HIS A 92 1.92 1.20 2.94
CA HIS A 92 1.69 0.68 1.59
C HIS A 92 2.04 1.70 0.50
N ASP A 93 1.83 2.99 0.73
CA ASP A 93 2.20 4.04 -0.24
C ASP A 93 3.72 4.06 -0.45
N ILE A 94 4.49 3.92 0.64
CA ILE A 94 5.97 3.86 0.57
C ILE A 94 6.41 2.63 -0.22
N ALA A 95 5.85 1.46 0.10
CA ALA A 95 6.20 0.21 -0.58
C ALA A 95 5.81 0.23 -2.06
N PHE A 96 4.63 0.75 -2.39
CA PHE A 96 4.17 0.89 -3.77
C PHE A 96 5.03 1.89 -4.56
N CYS A 97 5.30 3.07 -4.01
CA CYS A 97 6.18 4.06 -4.64
C CYS A 97 7.62 3.53 -4.79
N GLN A 98 8.13 2.77 -3.82
CA GLN A 98 9.40 2.06 -3.95
C GLN A 98 9.37 1.09 -5.13
N MET A 99 8.32 0.28 -5.27
CA MET A 99 8.15 -0.60 -6.44
C MET A 99 8.15 0.18 -7.75
N CYS A 100 7.52 1.36 -7.81
CA CYS A 100 7.56 2.20 -9.00
C CYS A 100 9.00 2.65 -9.35
N VAL A 101 9.84 2.92 -8.34
CA VAL A 101 11.26 3.24 -8.54
C VAL A 101 12.03 2.02 -9.06
N GLU A 102 11.86 0.87 -8.41
CA GLU A 102 12.60 -0.37 -8.71
C GLU A 102 12.26 -0.96 -10.08
N THR A 103 10.98 -0.92 -10.45
CA THR A 103 10.47 -1.54 -11.68
C THR A 103 10.29 -0.55 -12.82
N ASN A 104 10.58 0.73 -12.60
CA ASN A 104 10.24 1.83 -13.51
C ASN A 104 8.73 1.80 -13.88
N PHE A 105 7.88 1.78 -12.87
CA PHE A 105 6.41 1.66 -12.98
C PHE A 105 5.98 0.40 -13.75
N LEU A 106 6.46 -0.76 -13.32
CA LEU A 106 6.21 -2.07 -13.93
C LEU A 106 6.71 -2.20 -15.38
N ARG A 107 7.71 -1.42 -15.80
CA ARG A 107 8.34 -1.60 -17.13
C ARG A 107 9.46 -2.62 -17.13
N PHE A 108 10.10 -2.84 -15.98
CA PHE A 108 11.17 -3.82 -15.80
C PHE A 108 12.32 -3.61 -16.80
N THR A 109 12.88 -2.40 -16.84
CA THR A 109 13.95 -2.02 -17.77
C THR A 109 15.36 -2.33 -17.26
N GLY A 110 15.49 -3.03 -16.13
CA GLY A 110 16.75 -3.39 -15.49
C GLY A 110 17.01 -4.90 -15.54
N ASP A 111 17.73 -5.40 -14.54
CA ASP A 111 18.13 -6.82 -14.47
C ASP A 111 16.97 -7.78 -14.16
N VAL A 112 15.93 -7.29 -13.49
CA VAL A 112 14.77 -8.10 -13.10
C VAL A 112 13.74 -8.15 -14.22
N ASP A 113 13.33 -9.34 -14.63
CA ASP A 113 12.24 -9.60 -15.57
C ASP A 113 10.87 -9.62 -14.87
N ARG A 114 9.81 -9.15 -15.58
CA ARG A 114 8.42 -9.14 -15.08
C ARG A 114 7.98 -10.49 -14.52
N ARG A 115 8.41 -11.61 -15.13
CA ARG A 115 8.02 -12.98 -14.75
C ARG A 115 8.57 -13.41 -13.39
N GLN A 116 9.55 -12.70 -12.84
CA GLN A 116 10.14 -13.03 -11.53
C GLN A 116 9.23 -12.63 -10.36
N ASN A 117 8.20 -11.80 -10.58
CA ASN A 117 7.41 -11.20 -9.50
C ASN A 117 8.28 -10.49 -8.45
N ASN A 118 9.46 -9.99 -8.82
CA ASN A 118 10.40 -9.35 -7.91
C ASN A 118 10.28 -7.82 -8.04
N PHE A 119 9.37 -7.25 -7.27
CA PHE A 119 9.02 -5.83 -7.35
C PHE A 119 10.01 -4.90 -6.65
N ALA A 120 11.03 -5.45 -5.99
CA ALA A 120 11.92 -4.71 -5.10
C ALA A 120 13.41 -4.94 -5.37
N GLY A 121 13.75 -5.57 -6.50
CA GLY A 121 15.15 -5.88 -6.85
C GLY A 121 15.83 -6.82 -5.86
N ILE A 122 15.08 -7.66 -5.14
CA ILE A 122 15.64 -8.52 -4.09
C ILE A 122 16.67 -9.47 -4.70
N GLY A 123 17.92 -9.33 -4.27
CA GLY A 123 19.03 -10.16 -4.75
C GLY A 123 19.58 -9.80 -6.14
N ALA A 124 19.03 -8.78 -6.81
CA ALA A 124 19.54 -8.32 -8.09
C ALA A 124 20.81 -7.47 -7.90
N THR A 125 21.84 -7.71 -8.72
CA THR A 125 23.09 -6.94 -8.70
C THR A 125 23.75 -6.98 -10.08
N GLY A 126 23.79 -5.85 -10.79
CA GLY A 126 24.64 -5.59 -11.95
C GLY A 126 24.79 -6.78 -12.91
N GLY A 127 23.70 -7.20 -13.55
CA GLY A 127 23.63 -8.34 -14.47
C GLY A 127 23.16 -9.65 -13.84
N VAL A 128 22.94 -9.69 -12.52
CA VAL A 128 22.29 -10.82 -11.84
C VAL A 128 20.80 -10.51 -11.70
N PRO A 129 19.89 -11.37 -12.22
CA PRO A 129 18.45 -11.09 -12.27
C PRO A 129 17.77 -11.04 -10.89
N GLY A 130 18.44 -11.54 -9.85
CA GLY A 130 17.90 -11.59 -8.49
C GLY A 130 16.94 -12.76 -8.26
N ASP A 131 16.25 -12.70 -7.13
CA ASP A 131 15.33 -13.76 -6.69
C ASP A 131 14.04 -13.76 -7.54
N SER A 132 13.34 -14.89 -7.54
CA SER A 132 12.03 -15.06 -8.20
C SER A 132 11.00 -15.58 -7.21
N PHE A 133 9.75 -15.14 -7.36
CA PHE A 133 8.66 -15.49 -6.46
C PHE A 133 7.51 -16.14 -7.23
N GLU A 134 6.87 -17.12 -6.58
CA GLU A 134 5.86 -17.99 -7.19
C GLU A 134 4.60 -17.24 -7.66
N SER A 135 4.31 -16.09 -7.06
CA SER A 135 3.17 -15.25 -7.43
C SER A 135 3.41 -13.79 -7.11
N VAL A 136 2.59 -12.91 -7.70
CA VAL A 136 2.58 -11.46 -7.44
C VAL A 136 2.47 -11.18 -5.94
N GLN A 137 1.52 -11.82 -5.26
CA GLN A 137 1.33 -11.66 -3.81
C GLN A 137 2.59 -12.02 -3.02
N ILE A 138 3.27 -13.11 -3.36
CA ILE A 138 4.47 -13.56 -2.64
C ILE A 138 5.66 -12.62 -2.89
N GLY A 139 5.79 -12.10 -4.10
CA GLY A 139 6.76 -11.06 -4.42
C GLY A 139 6.56 -9.78 -3.61
N ILE A 140 5.32 -9.29 -3.56
CA ILE A 140 4.95 -8.12 -2.74
C ILE A 140 5.21 -8.41 -1.26
N ARG A 141 4.80 -9.58 -0.75
CA ARG A 141 5.08 -9.99 0.63
C ARG A 141 6.58 -9.98 0.93
N ALA A 142 7.42 -10.48 0.02
CA ALA A 142 8.86 -10.47 0.20
C ALA A 142 9.41 -9.03 0.32
N GLN A 143 8.94 -8.11 -0.52
CA GLN A 143 9.29 -6.68 -0.39
C GLN A 143 8.86 -6.09 0.96
N ILE A 144 7.62 -6.33 1.39
CA ILE A 144 7.10 -5.83 2.67
C ILE A 144 7.92 -6.37 3.84
N GLN A 145 8.30 -7.65 3.79
CA GLN A 145 9.18 -8.25 4.78
C GLN A 145 10.56 -7.60 4.76
N HIS A 146 11.14 -7.34 3.58
CA HIS A 146 12.44 -6.69 3.45
C HIS A 146 12.43 -5.27 4.03
N LEU A 147 11.41 -4.47 3.71
CA LEU A 147 11.20 -3.15 4.31
C LEU A 147 11.07 -3.22 5.83
N LYS A 148 10.31 -4.19 6.34
CA LYS A 148 10.16 -4.40 7.79
C LYS A 148 11.45 -4.88 8.46
N ALA A 149 12.32 -5.61 7.77
CA ALA A 149 13.64 -5.97 8.26
C ALA A 149 14.46 -4.70 8.50
N TYR A 150 14.51 -3.79 7.53
CA TYR A 150 15.19 -2.51 7.64
C TYR A 150 14.59 -1.61 8.73
N ALA A 151 13.26 -1.47 8.77
CA ALA A 151 12.60 -0.44 9.59
C ALA A 151 12.24 -0.86 11.01
N SER A 152 12.23 -2.16 11.30
CA SER A 152 11.73 -2.67 12.58
C SER A 152 12.57 -3.81 13.12
N ARG A 153 12.42 -4.06 14.43
CA ARG A 153 12.85 -5.29 15.11
C ARG A 153 11.67 -6.20 15.49
N ARG A 154 10.43 -5.78 15.25
CA ARG A 154 9.22 -6.56 15.54
C ARG A 154 9.19 -7.82 14.67
N ARG A 155 8.69 -8.94 15.22
CA ARG A 155 8.54 -10.18 14.45
C ARG A 155 7.61 -9.99 13.25
N LEU A 156 7.82 -10.80 12.20
CA LEU A 156 6.87 -10.92 11.09
C LEU A 156 5.55 -11.49 11.60
N ARG A 157 4.45 -11.09 10.96
CA ARG A 157 3.11 -11.64 11.26
C ARG A 157 2.72 -12.73 10.26
N LEU A 158 3.26 -12.68 9.04
CA LEU A 158 3.10 -13.68 8.00
C LEU A 158 4.33 -14.59 7.92
N ARG A 159 4.18 -15.70 7.21
CA ARG A 159 5.27 -16.65 6.92
C ARG A 159 6.40 -15.93 6.18
N LEU A 160 7.63 -16.12 6.65
CA LEU A 160 8.82 -15.59 5.99
C LEU A 160 8.94 -16.16 4.57
N VAL A 161 9.04 -15.27 3.58
CA VAL A 161 9.26 -15.59 2.15
C VAL A 161 10.43 -14.82 1.56
N ASP A 162 10.85 -13.71 2.17
CA ASP A 162 12.07 -12.98 1.76
C ASP A 162 13.33 -13.81 2.11
N PRO A 163 14.07 -14.34 1.11
CA PRO A 163 15.25 -15.17 1.35
C PRO A 163 16.42 -14.38 1.93
N ARG A 164 16.35 -13.05 1.91
CA ARG A 164 17.40 -12.14 2.39
C ARG A 164 17.02 -11.45 3.70
N PHE A 165 15.87 -11.75 4.29
CA PHE A 165 15.41 -11.11 5.53
C PHE A 165 16.44 -11.18 6.66
N GLY A 166 17.11 -12.33 6.81
CA GLY A 166 18.16 -12.55 7.81
C GLY A 166 19.49 -11.86 7.52
N LYS A 167 19.71 -11.35 6.30
CA LYS A 167 20.93 -10.64 5.90
C LYS A 167 20.88 -9.15 6.27
N VAL A 168 19.70 -8.61 6.55
CA VAL A 168 19.52 -7.20 6.92
C VAL A 168 19.78 -7.01 8.41
N ARG A 169 20.62 -6.04 8.78
CA ARG A 169 20.73 -5.60 10.18
C ARG A 169 19.40 -4.97 10.61
N ARG A 170 18.64 -5.67 11.45
CA ARG A 170 17.26 -5.29 11.76
C ARG A 170 17.12 -3.92 12.46
N GLY A 171 16.21 -3.09 11.94
CA GLY A 171 15.97 -1.73 12.43
C GLY A 171 17.07 -0.74 12.06
N SER A 172 17.86 -1.03 11.01
CA SER A 172 18.96 -0.18 10.54
C SER A 172 18.51 1.02 9.71
N ALA A 173 17.30 1.02 9.15
CA ALA A 173 16.77 2.13 8.36
C ALA A 173 15.28 2.34 8.66
N ARG A 174 14.97 3.27 9.57
CA ARG A 174 13.60 3.45 10.11
C ARG A 174 12.74 4.37 9.25
N HIS A 175 13.37 5.27 8.53
CA HIS A 175 12.71 6.25 7.65
C HIS A 175 13.03 5.98 6.19
N VAL A 176 12.27 6.56 5.26
CA VAL A 176 12.51 6.40 3.81
C VAL A 176 13.89 6.92 3.43
N GLU A 177 14.30 8.04 4.01
CA GLU A 177 15.60 8.67 3.80
C GLU A 177 16.76 7.75 4.21
N ASP A 178 16.54 6.91 5.23
CA ASP A 178 17.52 5.96 5.73
C ASP A 178 17.81 4.79 4.77
N LEU A 179 17.00 4.60 3.74
CA LEU A 179 17.16 3.53 2.75
C LEU A 179 18.29 3.84 1.75
N SER A 180 18.64 5.11 1.56
CA SER A 180 19.80 5.53 0.76
C SER A 180 21.09 4.94 1.32
N GLY A 181 21.90 4.34 0.44
CA GLY A 181 23.15 3.66 0.79
C GLY A 181 22.97 2.36 1.61
N ARG A 182 21.74 1.94 1.93
CA ARG A 182 21.46 0.72 2.70
C ARG A 182 20.65 -0.28 1.92
N TRP A 183 19.51 0.14 1.37
CA TRP A 183 18.73 -0.67 0.44
C TRP A 183 19.40 -0.72 -0.93
N ALA A 184 19.67 0.47 -1.48
CA ALA A 184 20.40 0.67 -2.72
C ALA A 184 21.67 1.48 -2.44
N THR A 185 22.72 1.28 -3.24
CA THR A 185 23.97 2.06 -3.14
C THR A 185 23.78 3.53 -3.53
N ASP A 186 22.71 3.83 -4.26
CA ASP A 186 22.33 5.17 -4.69
C ASP A 186 22.09 6.11 -3.48
N PRO A 187 22.84 7.22 -3.36
CA PRO A 187 22.65 8.18 -2.27
C PRO A 187 21.30 8.92 -2.34
N ASP A 188 20.70 9.04 -3.53
CA ASP A 188 19.44 9.75 -3.74
C ASP A 188 18.22 8.83 -3.70
N TYR A 189 18.41 7.55 -3.34
CA TYR A 189 17.35 6.54 -3.36
C TYR A 189 16.11 6.93 -2.55
N GLY A 190 16.31 7.36 -1.29
CA GLY A 190 15.22 7.84 -0.44
C GLY A 190 14.52 9.08 -1.02
N ALA A 191 15.27 9.98 -1.66
CA ALA A 191 14.72 11.17 -2.30
C ALA A 191 13.84 10.83 -3.52
N LYS A 192 14.22 9.82 -4.30
CA LYS A 192 13.40 9.30 -5.43
C LYS A 192 12.07 8.73 -4.94
N ILE A 193 12.07 7.97 -3.85
CA ILE A 193 10.83 7.46 -3.24
C ILE A 193 9.96 8.63 -2.75
N ARG A 194 10.56 9.62 -2.07
CA ARG A 194 9.86 10.83 -1.60
C ARG A 194 9.24 11.61 -2.75
N GLU A 195 9.93 11.71 -3.88
CA GLU A 195 9.38 12.32 -5.08
C GLU A 195 8.11 11.61 -5.55
N LYS A 196 8.12 10.28 -5.64
CA LYS A 196 6.95 9.50 -6.07
C LYS A 196 5.78 9.64 -5.09
N LEU A 197 6.05 9.68 -3.79
CA LEU A 197 5.03 9.94 -2.77
C LEU A 197 4.39 11.32 -2.92
N ARG A 198 5.17 12.37 -3.23
CA ARG A 198 4.63 13.71 -3.53
C ARG A 198 3.84 13.75 -4.84
N SER A 199 4.13 12.90 -5.81
CA SER A 199 3.31 12.79 -7.01
C SER A 199 2.00 12.07 -6.72
N LEU A 200 2.04 11.02 -5.89
CA LEU A 200 0.85 10.27 -5.45
C LEU A 200 -0.13 11.15 -4.67
N THR A 201 0.34 12.12 -3.86
CA THR A 201 -0.55 12.98 -3.06
C THR A 201 -1.53 13.79 -3.88
N LYS A 202 -1.21 14.14 -5.13
CA LYS A 202 -2.14 14.86 -6.01
C LYS A 202 -3.49 14.14 -6.08
N TRP A 203 -3.46 12.81 -6.17
CA TRP A 203 -4.66 11.97 -6.30
C TRP A 203 -5.41 11.82 -4.99
N ILE A 204 -4.70 11.75 -3.87
CA ILE A 204 -5.28 11.66 -2.55
C ILE A 204 -6.15 12.90 -2.25
N TYR A 205 -5.64 14.10 -2.56
CA TYR A 205 -6.33 15.35 -2.22
C TYR A 205 -7.32 15.81 -3.30
N GLU A 206 -7.14 15.49 -4.57
CA GLU A 206 -8.17 15.74 -5.60
C GLU A 206 -9.45 14.94 -5.34
N ALA A 207 -9.35 13.74 -4.74
CA ALA A 207 -10.53 12.95 -4.39
C ALA A 207 -11.31 13.56 -3.22
N ASP A 208 -10.62 14.17 -2.25
CA ASP A 208 -11.24 14.87 -1.11
C ASP A 208 -11.94 16.16 -1.56
N ASP A 209 -11.32 16.94 -2.45
CA ASP A 209 -11.93 18.18 -2.99
C ASP A 209 -13.20 17.87 -3.82
N LEU A 210 -13.24 16.76 -4.55
CA LEU A 210 -14.42 16.32 -5.29
C LEU A 210 -15.53 15.72 -4.41
N ALA A 211 -15.19 15.29 -3.19
CA ALA A 211 -16.16 14.78 -2.21
C ALA A 211 -16.86 15.89 -1.42
N GLU A 212 -16.30 17.10 -1.39
CA GLU A 212 -16.85 18.27 -0.69
C GLU A 212 -17.77 19.16 -1.55
N GLU A 213 -17.92 18.92 -2.86
CA GLU A 213 -18.84 19.69 -3.71
C GLU A 213 -20.32 19.45 -3.32
N PRO A 214 -21.05 20.47 -2.80
CA PRO A 214 -22.42 20.27 -2.35
C PRO A 214 -23.38 20.18 -3.53
N HIS A 215 -24.18 19.11 -3.57
CA HIS A 215 -25.44 19.05 -4.31
C HIS A 215 -26.40 20.16 -3.89
N ASN A 216 -26.25 21.38 -4.42
CA ASN A 216 -27.28 22.41 -4.35
C ASN A 216 -27.17 23.45 -5.47
N LYS A 217 -27.57 23.08 -6.70
CA LYS A 217 -28.09 24.03 -7.71
C LYS A 217 -29.18 23.38 -8.54
N ARG A 218 -30.30 22.99 -7.91
CA ARG A 218 -31.60 22.88 -8.58
C ARG A 218 -32.67 23.35 -7.61
N ASN A 219 -33.04 24.62 -7.76
CA ASN A 219 -34.38 25.19 -7.61
C ASN A 219 -34.22 26.67 -7.31
N LEU A 220 -34.31 27.50 -8.36
CA LEU A 220 -34.77 28.90 -8.34
C LEU A 220 -34.79 29.38 -9.79
N ALA A 221 -35.80 28.92 -10.53
CA ALA A 221 -36.34 29.54 -11.74
C ALA A 221 -37.72 28.93 -11.97
N GLY A 222 -38.69 29.40 -11.18
CA GLY A 222 -40.12 29.19 -11.30
C GLY A 222 -40.81 30.42 -10.75
#